data_AF-A0A434QZW4-F1
#
_entry.id   AF-A0A434QZW4-F1
#
_cell.length_a   1.000
_cell.length_b   1.000
_cell.length_c   1.000
_cell.angle_alpha   90.00
_cell.angle_beta   90.00
_cell.angle_gamma   90.00
#
_symmetry.space_group_name_H-M   'P 1'
#
loop_
_entity.id
_entity.type
_entity.pdbx_description
1 polymer ?
#
loop_
_entity_poly.entity_id
_entity_poly.type
_entity_poly.pdbx_seq_one_letter_code
_entity_poly.pdbx_strand_id
1 'polypeptide(L)'
;MLRKHGMKRSMARFDIVGQLGSLRRYARALTRDSADAEDLVHDALVRAYERRGTFRSSGNPRAWLLAILHNIFIDRMRSRRSEAARIEQAGRLAEQNMPASQDHSVRLSQVR
;
A
#
# COMPACT_ATOMS: atom_id res chain seq x y z
N MET A 1 -36.41 2.32 26.82
CA MET A 1 -35.86 1.15 26.11
C MET A 1 -36.04 1.32 24.61
N LEU A 2 -35.08 1.89 23.89
CA LEU A 2 -35.11 2.01 22.42
C LEU A 2 -33.68 1.83 21.89
N ARG A 3 -33.52 1.24 20.69
CA ARG A 3 -32.29 1.12 19.87
C ARG A 3 -31.52 -0.20 19.95
N LYS A 4 -32.05 -1.30 19.38
CA LYS A 4 -31.19 -2.42 18.90
C LYS A 4 -31.58 -3.01 17.53
N HIS A 5 -32.68 -2.58 16.91
CA HIS A 5 -33.18 -3.18 15.66
C HIS A 5 -32.69 -2.51 14.35
N GLY A 6 -32.13 -1.30 14.39
CA GLY A 6 -31.67 -0.56 13.19
C GLY A 6 -30.31 -0.99 12.62
N MET A 7 -29.37 -1.44 13.46
CA MET A 7 -28.01 -1.79 13.00
C MET A 7 -27.94 -3.12 12.27
N LYS A 8 -28.72 -4.14 12.69
CA LYS A 8 -28.66 -5.49 12.11
C LYS A 8 -29.06 -5.53 10.63
N ARG A 9 -29.96 -4.63 10.19
CA ARG A 9 -30.46 -4.54 8.81
C ARG A 9 -29.51 -3.79 7.85
N SER A 10 -28.57 -3.02 8.38
CA SER A 10 -27.51 -2.35 7.61
C SER A 10 -26.34 -3.31 7.34
N MET A 11 -25.97 -4.13 8.32
CA MET A 11 -24.84 -5.06 8.21
C MET A 11 -25.08 -6.19 7.20
N ALA A 12 -26.32 -6.69 7.08
CA ALA A 12 -26.65 -7.77 6.15
C ALA A 12 -26.49 -7.40 4.65
N ARG A 13 -26.51 -6.11 4.31
CA ARG A 13 -26.23 -5.61 2.94
C ARG A 13 -24.75 -5.32 2.69
N PHE A 14 -23.95 -5.31 3.74
CA PHE A 14 -22.53 -5.05 3.72
C PHE A 14 -21.79 -6.30 4.21
N ASP A 15 -22.05 -7.42 3.54
CA ASP A 15 -21.41 -8.69 3.86
C ASP A 15 -19.96 -8.71 3.38
N ILE A 16 -19.06 -8.21 4.22
CA ILE A 16 -17.61 -8.25 3.99
C ILE A 16 -17.11 -9.70 3.92
N VAL A 17 -17.63 -10.56 4.81
CA VAL A 17 -17.14 -11.94 4.97
C VAL A 17 -17.40 -12.73 3.70
N GLY A 18 -18.60 -12.60 3.11
CA GLY A 18 -18.92 -13.20 1.81
C GLY A 18 -18.09 -12.67 0.64
N GLN A 19 -17.50 -11.46 0.74
CA GLN A 19 -16.63 -10.91 -0.30
C GLN A 19 -15.14 -11.28 -0.14
N LEU A 20 -14.74 -11.84 1.01
CA LEU A 20 -13.32 -12.08 1.32
C LEU A 20 -12.62 -12.96 0.27
N GLY A 21 -13.27 -14.02 -0.20
CA GLY A 21 -12.70 -14.90 -1.22
C GLY A 21 -12.44 -14.17 -2.55
N SER A 22 -13.28 -13.19 -2.88
CA SER A 22 -13.15 -12.42 -4.12
C SER A 22 -12.07 -11.36 -4.02
N LEU A 23 -11.94 -10.71 -2.86
CA LEU A 23 -10.84 -9.79 -2.57
C LEU A 23 -9.49 -10.50 -2.60
N ARG A 24 -9.38 -11.66 -1.93
CA ARG A 24 -8.15 -12.47 -1.94
C ARG A 24 -7.76 -12.92 -3.34
N ARG A 25 -8.72 -13.38 -4.16
CA ARG A 25 -8.44 -13.78 -5.55
C ARG A 25 -7.91 -12.60 -6.37
N TYR A 26 -8.53 -11.43 -6.24
CA TYR A 26 -8.12 -10.26 -6.99
C TYR A 26 -6.77 -9.72 -6.52
N ALA A 27 -6.54 -9.65 -5.21
CA ALA A 27 -5.26 -9.25 -4.63
C ALA A 27 -4.11 -10.14 -5.14
N ARG A 28 -4.27 -11.47 -5.12
CA ARG A 28 -3.26 -12.39 -5.65
C ARG A 28 -2.96 -12.17 -7.14
N ALA A 29 -3.98 -11.84 -7.93
CA ALA A 29 -3.78 -11.52 -9.34
C ALA A 29 -2.98 -10.23 -9.55
N LEU A 30 -3.13 -9.25 -8.66
CA LEU A 30 -2.41 -7.97 -8.69
C LEU A 30 -0.98 -8.09 -8.16
N THR A 31 -0.78 -8.73 -7.02
CA THR A 31 0.51 -8.76 -6.32
C THR A 31 1.43 -9.87 -6.80
N ARG A 32 0.86 -10.99 -7.28
CA ARG A 32 1.58 -12.23 -7.62
C ARG A 32 2.39 -12.83 -6.46
N ASP A 33 2.12 -12.38 -5.24
CA ASP A 33 2.73 -12.84 -4.00
C ASP A 33 1.62 -13.01 -2.95
N SER A 34 1.68 -14.10 -2.18
CA SER A 34 0.63 -14.45 -1.22
C SER A 34 0.63 -13.56 0.02
N ALA A 35 1.79 -13.14 0.52
CA ALA A 35 1.87 -12.29 1.70
C ALA A 35 1.43 -10.86 1.36
N ASP A 36 1.96 -10.28 0.28
CA ASP A 36 1.56 -8.95 -0.21
C ASP A 36 0.05 -8.92 -0.54
N ALA A 37 -0.52 -10.04 -1.02
CA ALA A 37 -1.96 -10.13 -1.27
C ALA A 37 -2.77 -10.08 0.02
N GLU A 38 -2.34 -10.76 1.08
CA GLU A 38 -3.04 -10.75 2.36
C GLU A 38 -2.97 -9.37 3.03
N ASP A 39 -1.81 -8.73 2.99
CA ASP A 39 -1.64 -7.36 3.49
C ASP A 39 -2.49 -6.36 2.71
N LEU A 40 -2.57 -6.50 1.38
CA LEU A 40 -3.42 -5.65 0.55
C LEU A 40 -4.91 -5.84 0.89
N VAL A 41 -5.35 -7.07 1.13
CA VAL A 41 -6.73 -7.35 1.57
C VAL A 41 -6.97 -6.74 2.94
N HIS A 42 -6.03 -6.87 3.88
CA HIS A 42 -6.15 -6.30 5.22
C HIS A 42 -6.37 -4.79 5.16
N ASP A 43 -5.50 -4.06 4.46
CA ASP A 43 -5.61 -2.61 4.29
C ASP A 43 -6.93 -2.20 3.64
N ALA A 44 -7.37 -2.96 2.63
CA ALA A 44 -8.64 -2.71 1.98
C ALA A 44 -9.82 -2.85 2.95
N LEU A 45 -9.80 -3.84 3.84
CA LEU A 45 -10.83 -4.04 4.85
C LEU A 45 -10.81 -2.94 5.93
N VAL A 46 -9.63 -2.52 6.39
CA VAL A 46 -9.48 -1.39 7.33
C VAL A 46 -10.06 -0.13 6.70
N ARG A 47 -9.64 0.21 5.47
CA ARG A 47 -10.13 1.39 4.76
C ARG A 47 -11.63 1.32 4.48
N ALA A 48 -12.15 0.14 4.14
CA ALA A 48 -13.58 -0.09 3.95
C ALA A 48 -14.35 0.13 5.26
N TYR A 49 -13.83 -0.33 6.39
CA TYR A 49 -14.45 -0.12 7.70
C TYR A 49 -14.51 1.37 8.06
N GLU A 50 -13.44 2.13 7.84
CA GLU A 50 -13.42 3.58 8.03
C GLU A 50 -14.43 4.29 7.13
N ARG A 51 -14.53 3.86 5.86
CA ARG A 51 -15.39 4.50 4.84
C ARG A 51 -16.80 3.94 4.77
N ARG A 52 -17.18 2.99 5.64
CA ARG A 52 -18.48 2.29 5.59
C ARG A 52 -19.69 3.24 5.56
N GLY A 53 -19.58 4.43 6.16
CA GLY A 53 -20.64 5.46 6.13
C GLY A 53 -20.90 6.08 4.75
N THR A 54 -19.96 5.95 3.81
CA THR A 54 -20.08 6.46 2.45
C THR A 54 -20.68 5.44 1.48
N PHE A 55 -20.82 4.18 1.91
CA PHE A 55 -21.42 3.13 1.11
C PHE A 55 -22.92 3.38 0.94
N ARG A 56 -23.36 3.53 -0.30
CA ARG A 56 -24.79 3.71 -0.62
C ARG A 56 -25.51 2.38 -0.45
N SER A 57 -26.65 2.38 0.25
CA SER A 57 -27.42 1.17 0.57
C SER A 57 -27.96 0.41 -0.66
N SER A 58 -27.99 1.02 -1.84
CA SER A 58 -28.36 0.39 -3.13
C SER A 58 -27.16 -0.08 -3.95
N GLY A 59 -25.93 0.16 -3.48
CA GLY A 59 -24.70 -0.15 -4.21
C GLY A 59 -24.31 -1.63 -4.11
N ASN A 60 -23.46 -2.07 -5.05
CA ASN A 60 -22.86 -3.39 -5.01
C ASN A 60 -21.64 -3.40 -4.06
N PRO A 61 -21.69 -4.09 -2.91
CA PRO A 61 -20.61 -4.08 -1.93
C PRO A 61 -19.32 -4.70 -2.49
N ARG A 62 -19.42 -5.71 -3.36
CA ARG A 62 -18.27 -6.32 -4.03
C ARG A 62 -17.51 -5.31 -4.87
N ALA A 63 -18.23 -4.58 -5.74
CA ALA A 63 -17.64 -3.60 -6.63
C ALA A 63 -16.96 -2.47 -5.84
N TRP A 64 -17.62 -2.01 -4.78
CA TRP A 64 -17.07 -0.96 -3.91
C TRP A 64 -15.80 -1.41 -3.17
N LEU A 65 -15.79 -2.63 -2.60
CA LEU A 65 -14.61 -3.19 -1.94
C LEU A 65 -13.46 -3.42 -2.92
N LEU A 66 -13.74 -3.94 -4.12
CA LEU A 66 -12.72 -4.13 -5.15
C LEU A 66 -12.12 -2.80 -5.62
N ALA A 67 -12.93 -1.74 -5.71
CA ALA A 67 -12.45 -0.39 -6.02
C ALA A 67 -11.51 0.16 -4.94
N ILE A 68 -11.85 -0.02 -3.65
CA ILE A 68 -10.97 0.35 -2.53
C ILE A 68 -9.63 -0.40 -2.63
N LEU A 69 -9.69 -1.72 -2.81
CA LEU A 69 -8.50 -2.57 -2.93
C LEU A 69 -7.61 -2.13 -4.09
N HIS A 70 -8.21 -1.90 -5.27
CA HIS A 70 -7.47 -1.47 -6.45
C HIS A 70 -6.79 -0.12 -6.22
N ASN A 71 -7.48 0.86 -5.61
CA ASN A 71 -6.90 2.16 -5.34
C ASN A 71 -5.68 2.06 -4.40
N ILE A 72 -5.79 1.26 -3.33
CA ILE A 72 -4.66 1.03 -2.41
C ILE A 72 -3.49 0.39 -3.16
N PHE A 73 -3.74 -0.58 -4.04
CA PHE A 73 -2.69 -1.19 -4.85
C PHE A 73 -1.99 -0.18 -5.78
N ILE A 74 -2.75 0.65 -6.49
CA ILE A 74 -2.20 1.69 -7.35
C ILE A 74 -1.37 2.70 -6.54
N ASP A 75 -1.86 3.12 -5.38
CA ASP A 75 -1.16 4.06 -4.50
C ASP A 75 0.15 3.44 -3.99
N ARG A 76 0.14 2.17 -3.58
CA ARG A 76 1.35 1.42 -3.18
C ARG A 76 2.35 1.34 -4.34
N MET A 77 1.91 1.02 -5.56
CA MET A 77 2.80 0.97 -6.72
C MET A 77 3.42 2.35 -7.04
N ARG A 78 2.62 3.41 -6.99
CA ARG A 78 3.11 4.79 -7.21
C ARG A 78 4.13 5.18 -6.15
N SER A 79 3.86 4.87 -4.88
CA SER A 79 4.79 5.11 -3.77
C SER A 79 6.11 4.33 -3.95
N ARG A 80 6.05 3.02 -4.24
CA ARG A 80 7.23 2.18 -4.50
C ARG A 80 8.08 2.74 -5.67
N ARG A 81 7.44 3.17 -6.76
CA ARG A 81 8.13 3.78 -7.91
C ARG A 81 8.79 5.12 -7.55
N SER A 82 8.08 5.98 -6.80
CA SER A 82 8.63 7.26 -6.34
C SER A 82 9.83 7.05 -5.42
N GLU A 83 9.78 6.03 -4.55
CA GLU A 83 10.87 5.74 -3.64
C GLU A 83 12.10 5.20 -4.37
N ALA A 84 11.91 4.27 -5.31
CA ALA A 84 13.00 3.77 -6.15
C ALA A 84 13.72 4.90 -6.90
N ALA A 85 12.96 5.85 -7.48
CA ALA A 85 13.54 6.99 -8.18
C ALA A 85 14.36 7.92 -7.25
N ARG A 86 13.91 8.10 -6.00
CA ARG A 86 14.65 8.89 -4.99
C ARG A 86 15.94 8.20 -4.57
N ILE A 87 15.89 6.88 -4.34
CA ILE A 87 17.07 6.09 -3.99
C ILE A 87 18.11 6.15 -5.13
N GLU A 88 17.67 5.99 -6.37
CA GLU A 88 18.54 6.10 -7.55
C GLU A 88 19.19 7.49 -7.65
N GLN A 89 18.41 8.56 -7.44
CA GLN A 89 18.94 9.92 -7.42
C GLN A 89 19.95 10.14 -6.29
N ALA A 90 19.66 9.63 -5.09
CA ALA A 90 20.57 9.73 -3.95
C ALA A 90 21.88 8.97 -4.21
N GLY A 91 21.82 7.79 -4.84
CA GLY A 91 22.99 7.02 -5.26
C GLY A 91 23.87 7.81 -6.23
N ARG A 92 23.29 8.41 -7.28
CA ARG A 92 24.03 9.27 -8.21
C ARG A 92 24.72 10.46 -7.52
N LEU A 93 24.02 11.12 -6.60
CA LEU A 93 24.60 12.23 -5.85
C LEU A 93 25.74 11.74 -4.95
N ALA A 94 25.61 10.57 -4.31
CA ALA A 94 26.67 9.99 -3.51
C ALA A 94 27.92 9.64 -4.35
N GLU A 95 27.73 9.09 -5.55
CA GLU A 95 28.82 8.82 -6.50
C GLU A 95 29.54 10.09 -6.94
N GLN A 96 28.79 11.15 -7.26
CA GLN A 96 29.36 12.45 -7.64
C GLN A 96 30.11 13.14 -6.49
N ASN A 97 29.70 12.89 -5.24
CA ASN A 97 30.27 13.50 -4.05
C ASN A 97 31.30 12.61 -3.35
N MET A 98 31.65 11.44 -3.91
CA MET A 98 32.74 10.63 -3.36
C MET A 98 34.07 11.39 -3.58
N PRO A 99 34.75 11.86 -2.51
CA PRO A 99 36.08 12.42 -2.67
C PRO A 99 37.01 11.33 -3.20
N ALA A 100 37.84 11.65 -4.19
CA ALA A 100 38.87 10.74 -4.70
C ALA A 100 39.64 10.15 -3.51
N SER A 101 39.80 8.83 -3.46
CA SER A 101 40.44 8.16 -2.32
C SER A 101 41.84 8.74 -2.12
N GLN A 102 41.95 9.61 -1.12
CA GLN A 102 43.17 10.06 -0.46
C GLN A 102 44.45 10.06 -1.33
N ASP A 103 44.65 11.11 -2.12
CA ASP A 103 46.00 11.60 -2.49
C ASP A 103 46.79 12.11 -1.26
N HIS A 104 46.23 12.02 -0.05
CA HIS A 104 46.88 12.42 1.19
C HIS A 104 47.95 11.46 1.71
N SER A 105 48.06 10.24 1.17
CA SER A 105 49.16 9.33 1.53
C SER A 105 50.50 9.68 0.86
N VAL A 106 50.51 10.52 -0.19
CA VAL A 106 51.74 10.83 -0.96
C VAL A 106 52.44 12.11 -0.46
N ARG A 107 51.80 12.95 0.37
CA ARG A 107 52.44 14.20 0.87
C ARG A 107 53.24 14.06 2.16
N LEU A 108 53.12 12.96 2.89
CA LEU A 108 53.93 12.72 4.10
C LEU A 108 55.32 12.15 3.80
N SER A 109 55.61 11.76 2.55
CA SER A 109 56.96 11.34 2.13
C SER A 109 57.86 12.50 1.69
N GLN A 110 57.35 13.75 1.66
CA GLN A 110 58.10 14.93 1.21
C GLN A 110 58.52 15.90 2.33
N VAL A 111 58.16 15.64 3.59
CA VAL A 111 58.69 16.40 4.71
C VAL A 111 59.92 15.65 5.24
N ARG A 112 61.07 16.03 4.70
CA ARG A 112 62.41 15.68 5.18
C ARG A 112 62.78 16.54 6.38
#